data_AF-A0A7Y3LIM5-F1
#
_entry.id   AF-A0A7Y3LIM5-F1
#
_cell.length_a   1.000
_cell.length_b   1.000
_cell.length_c   1.000
_cell.angle_alpha   90.00
_cell.angle_beta   90.00
_cell.angle_gamma   90.00
#
_symmetry.space_group_name_H-M   'P 1'
#
loop_
_entity.id
_entity.type
_entity.pdbx_description
1 polymer ?
#
loop_
_entity_poly.entity_id
_entity_poly.type
_entity_poly.pdbx_seq_one_letter_code
_entity_poly.pdbx_strand_id
1 'polypeptide(L)'
;MSWIESASQVFSSWRESAKAKIRKAWASIYAEALREFVIVLLLSNLPFGAIILSHYIGTPNAPLSLEDVAAVIASNWKPGEILILVSALLAPFSYLLSLYHRARRHMPMYTTLSILVLVMYLSASYIFAYDRMQAIKNEGFIRTSSLLLYVGAIVIWYIGLVFERRLIRPPADEGSMRADKMAAQLQEGGQ
;
A
#
# COMPACT_ATOMS: atom_id res chain seq x y z
N MET A 1 -40.65 8.78 32.57
CA MET A 1 -39.99 7.65 31.88
C MET A 1 -39.80 7.86 30.36
N SER A 2 -40.63 8.67 29.67
CA SER A 2 -40.55 8.87 28.21
C SER A 2 -39.29 9.58 27.66
N TRP A 3 -38.67 10.48 28.42
CA TRP A 3 -37.51 11.26 27.95
C TRP A 3 -36.21 10.45 27.84
N ILE A 4 -36.04 9.43 28.68
CA ILE A 4 -34.84 8.57 28.69
C ILE A 4 -34.83 7.64 27.47
N GLU A 5 -36.00 7.07 27.13
CA GLU A 5 -36.15 6.22 25.95
C GLU A 5 -35.92 7.02 24.65
N SER A 6 -36.48 8.24 24.56
CA SER A 6 -36.25 9.15 23.44
C SER A 6 -34.76 9.52 23.27
N ALA A 7 -34.07 9.87 24.37
CA ALA A 7 -32.64 10.16 24.34
C ALA A 7 -31.81 8.94 23.90
N SER A 8 -32.17 7.74 24.34
CA SER A 8 -31.47 6.50 23.95
C SER A 8 -31.62 6.19 22.46
N GLN A 9 -32.82 6.41 21.90
CA GLN A 9 -33.09 6.21 20.47
C GLN A 9 -32.29 7.20 19.61
N VAL A 10 -32.27 8.48 19.99
CA VAL A 10 -31.48 9.52 19.30
C VAL A 10 -29.98 9.21 19.35
N PHE A 11 -29.47 8.74 20.50
CA PHE A 11 -28.05 8.38 20.61
C PHE A 11 -27.69 7.17 19.74
N SER A 12 -28.57 6.17 19.68
CA SER A 12 -28.34 4.98 18.84
C SER A 12 -28.36 5.29 17.34
N SER A 13 -29.29 6.14 16.88
CA SER A 13 -29.38 6.55 15.47
C SER A 13 -28.20 7.42 15.05
N TRP A 14 -27.72 8.29 15.95
CA TRP A 14 -26.51 9.09 15.73
C TRP A 14 -25.27 8.19 15.60
N ARG A 15 -25.13 7.19 16.50
CA ARG A 15 -24.00 6.24 16.47
C ARG A 15 -23.96 5.43 15.17
N GLU A 16 -25.09 4.94 14.69
CA GLU A 16 -25.16 4.17 13.44
C GLU A 16 -24.88 5.04 12.21
N SER A 17 -25.39 6.28 12.20
CA SER A 17 -25.09 7.25 11.14
C SER A 17 -23.60 7.61 11.09
N ALA A 18 -22.97 7.79 12.25
CA ALA A 18 -21.53 8.06 12.36
C ALA A 18 -20.69 6.88 11.84
N LYS A 19 -21.02 5.65 12.26
CA LYS A 19 -20.35 4.43 11.75
C LYS A 19 -20.48 4.29 10.23
N ALA A 20 -21.66 4.57 9.67
CA ALA A 20 -21.89 4.50 8.23
C ALA A 20 -21.04 5.52 7.45
N LYS A 21 -20.97 6.77 7.95
CA LYS A 21 -20.11 7.82 7.37
C LYS A 21 -18.63 7.45 7.44
N ILE A 22 -18.15 6.97 8.58
CA ILE A 22 -16.76 6.51 8.76
C ILE A 22 -16.47 5.37 7.78
N ARG A 23 -17.34 4.36 7.70
CA ARG A 23 -17.16 3.24 6.76
C ARG A 23 -17.08 3.71 5.31
N LYS A 24 -17.94 4.65 4.90
CA LYS A 24 -17.91 5.21 3.54
C LYS A 24 -16.63 5.99 3.25
N ALA A 25 -16.18 6.82 4.21
CA ALA A 25 -14.92 7.55 4.10
C ALA A 25 -13.70 6.60 4.05
N TRP A 26 -13.74 5.50 4.79
CA TRP A 26 -12.69 4.49 4.74
C TRP A 26 -12.69 3.79 3.38
N ALA A 27 -13.85 3.37 2.89
CA ALA A 27 -13.98 2.75 1.58
C ALA A 27 -13.43 3.64 0.46
N SER A 28 -13.66 4.96 0.51
CA SER A 28 -13.07 5.88 -0.49
C SER A 28 -11.55 5.95 -0.39
N ILE A 29 -10.98 5.98 0.83
CA ILE A 29 -9.52 5.97 1.02
C ILE A 29 -8.89 4.70 0.42
N TYR A 30 -9.47 3.54 0.71
CA TYR A 30 -8.98 2.26 0.19
C TYR A 30 -9.13 2.15 -1.34
N ALA A 31 -10.25 2.61 -1.89
CA ALA A 31 -10.51 2.57 -3.33
C ALA A 31 -9.58 3.49 -4.11
N GLU A 32 -9.35 4.71 -3.62
CA GLU A 32 -8.41 5.63 -4.25
C GLU A 32 -6.97 5.12 -4.14
N ALA A 33 -6.57 4.57 -2.99
CA ALA A 33 -5.25 3.93 -2.83
C ALA A 33 -5.09 2.74 -3.79
N LEU A 34 -6.13 1.92 -3.97
CA LEU A 34 -6.12 0.79 -4.88
C LEU A 34 -6.01 1.24 -6.33
N ARG A 35 -6.74 2.28 -6.73
CA ARG A 35 -6.65 2.85 -8.07
C ARG A 35 -5.23 3.33 -8.38
N GLU A 36 -4.64 4.10 -7.48
CA GLU A 36 -3.27 4.58 -7.62
C GLU A 36 -2.26 3.43 -7.69
N PHE A 37 -2.38 2.48 -6.76
CA PHE A 37 -1.58 1.26 -6.73
C PHE A 37 -1.64 0.49 -8.05
N VAL A 38 -2.84 0.25 -8.59
CA VAL A 38 -3.02 -0.47 -9.87
C VAL A 38 -2.40 0.30 -11.03
N ILE A 39 -2.59 1.62 -11.10
CA ILE A 39 -2.00 2.45 -12.16
C ILE A 39 -0.48 2.37 -12.11
N VAL A 40 0.11 2.58 -10.93
CA VAL A 40 1.57 2.55 -10.81
C VAL A 40 2.12 1.15 -11.05
N LEU A 41 1.43 0.09 -10.60
CA LEU A 41 1.82 -1.29 -10.86
C LEU A 41 1.79 -1.61 -12.36
N LEU A 42 0.75 -1.18 -13.08
CA LEU A 42 0.68 -1.39 -14.54
C LEU A 42 1.81 -0.65 -15.26
N LEU A 43 2.05 0.62 -14.89
CA LEU A 43 3.10 1.44 -15.49
C LEU A 43 4.51 0.90 -15.17
N SER A 44 4.75 0.44 -13.94
CA SER A 44 6.04 -0.10 -13.52
C SER A 44 6.38 -1.43 -14.20
N ASN A 45 5.37 -2.16 -14.69
CA ASN A 45 5.53 -3.45 -15.35
C ASN A 45 5.52 -3.36 -16.89
N LEU A 46 5.49 -2.15 -17.47
CA LEU A 46 5.63 -1.95 -18.91
C LEU A 46 6.86 -2.63 -19.54
N PRO A 47 8.05 -2.65 -18.88
CA PRO A 47 9.20 -3.38 -19.43
C PRO A 47 8.94 -4.87 -19.64
N PHE A 48 8.19 -5.51 -18.75
CA PHE A 48 7.79 -6.91 -18.93
C PHE A 48 6.81 -7.07 -20.08
N GLY A 49 5.89 -6.13 -20.26
CA GLY A 49 5.02 -6.07 -21.45
C GLY A 49 5.82 -6.01 -22.75
N ALA A 50 6.91 -5.22 -22.78
CA ALA A 50 7.79 -5.13 -23.93
C ALA A 50 8.57 -6.44 -24.19
N ILE A 51 8.97 -7.17 -23.14
CA ILE A 51 9.61 -8.50 -23.26
C ILE A 51 8.65 -9.52 -23.86
N ILE A 52 7.39 -9.53 -23.41
CA ILE A 52 6.36 -10.43 -23.95
C ILE A 52 6.12 -10.10 -25.43
N LEU A 53 5.98 -8.81 -25.75
CA LEU A 53 5.77 -8.37 -27.12
C LEU A 53 6.95 -8.75 -28.04
N SER A 54 8.20 -8.56 -27.58
CA SER A 54 9.38 -8.91 -28.35
C SER A 54 9.47 -10.43 -28.59
N HIS A 55 9.06 -11.25 -27.62
CA HIS A 55 8.98 -12.70 -27.79
C HIS A 55 8.02 -13.10 -28.91
N TYR A 56 6.80 -12.55 -28.93
CA TYR A 56 5.81 -12.86 -29.97
C TYR A 56 6.18 -12.32 -31.35
N ILE A 57 6.88 -11.18 -31.42
CA ILE A 57 7.42 -10.66 -32.69
C ILE A 57 8.54 -11.58 -33.22
N GLY A 58 9.41 -12.08 -32.33
CA GLY A 58 10.54 -12.93 -32.69
C GLY A 58 10.20 -14.40 -32.99
N THR A 59 9.01 -14.85 -32.59
CA THR A 59 8.64 -16.28 -32.64
C THR A 59 7.34 -16.47 -33.44
N PRO A 60 7.41 -16.45 -34.79
CA PRO A 60 6.23 -16.62 -35.62
C PRO A 60 5.59 -17.99 -35.34
N ASN A 61 4.29 -17.98 -35.01
CA ASN A 61 3.45 -19.12 -34.58
C ASN A 61 3.53 -19.52 -33.09
N ALA A 62 4.09 -18.68 -32.21
CA ALA A 62 3.98 -18.93 -30.78
C ALA A 62 2.50 -18.92 -30.31
N PRO A 63 2.07 -19.90 -29.48
CA PRO A 63 0.71 -19.95 -28.98
C PRO A 63 0.46 -18.80 -27.98
N LEU A 64 -0.59 -18.00 -28.21
CA LEU A 64 -1.07 -16.99 -27.27
C LEU A 64 -1.76 -17.67 -26.08
N SER A 65 -0.97 -18.21 -25.15
CA SER A 65 -1.46 -18.86 -23.94
C SER A 65 -0.89 -18.17 -22.69
N LEU A 66 -1.65 -18.18 -21.59
CA LEU A 66 -1.18 -17.63 -20.32
C LEU A 66 0.05 -18.38 -19.79
N GLU A 67 0.14 -19.67 -20.08
CA GLU A 67 1.28 -20.51 -19.70
C GLU A 67 2.57 -20.06 -20.40
N ASP A 68 2.49 -19.75 -21.69
CA ASP A 68 3.61 -19.24 -22.48
C ASP A 68 4.06 -17.85 -22.00
N VAL A 69 3.11 -16.94 -21.77
CA VAL A 69 3.40 -15.61 -21.18
C VAL A 69 4.10 -15.76 -19.83
N ALA A 70 3.60 -16.65 -18.96
CA ALA A 70 4.20 -16.89 -17.66
C ALA A 70 5.62 -17.49 -17.80
N ALA A 71 5.85 -18.39 -18.76
CA ALA A 71 7.16 -18.97 -19.03
C ALA A 71 8.16 -17.94 -19.58
N VAL A 72 7.73 -17.04 -20.46
CA VAL A 72 8.56 -15.94 -20.99
C VAL A 72 8.94 -14.98 -19.87
N ILE A 73 8.00 -14.59 -19.03
CA ILE A 73 8.30 -13.73 -17.87
C ILE A 73 9.26 -14.46 -16.92
N ALA A 74 8.94 -15.71 -16.56
CA ALA A 74 9.76 -16.49 -15.62
C ALA A 74 11.17 -16.75 -16.16
N SER A 75 11.36 -16.99 -17.44
CA SER A 75 12.71 -17.21 -18.01
C SER A 75 13.56 -15.93 -18.06
N ASN A 76 12.93 -14.77 -18.24
CA ASN A 76 13.62 -13.48 -18.26
C ASN A 76 13.82 -12.87 -16.87
N TRP A 77 13.16 -13.41 -15.83
CA TRP A 77 13.27 -12.87 -14.48
C TRP A 77 14.52 -13.36 -13.75
N LYS A 78 15.58 -12.54 -13.75
CA LYS A 78 16.80 -12.83 -12.99
C LYS A 78 16.59 -12.54 -11.50
N PRO A 79 17.02 -13.43 -10.58
CA PRO A 79 16.83 -13.22 -9.14
C PRO A 79 17.39 -11.90 -8.60
N GLY A 80 18.56 -11.49 -9.08
CA GLY A 80 19.18 -10.22 -8.67
C GLY A 80 18.37 -8.98 -9.08
N GLU A 81 17.65 -9.02 -10.20
CA GLU A 81 16.82 -7.91 -10.67
C GLU A 81 15.57 -7.75 -9.80
N ILE A 82 15.00 -8.86 -9.31
CA ILE A 82 13.86 -8.84 -8.36
C ILE A 82 14.22 -8.04 -7.11
N LEU A 83 15.43 -8.22 -6.58
CA LEU A 83 15.87 -7.57 -5.35
C LEU A 83 16.07 -6.06 -5.53
N ILE A 84 16.47 -5.64 -6.74
CA ILE A 84 16.51 -4.22 -7.11
C ILE A 84 15.09 -3.64 -7.15
N LEU A 85 14.13 -4.36 -7.74
CA LEU A 85 12.72 -3.95 -7.77
C LEU A 85 12.11 -3.85 -6.36
N VAL A 86 12.42 -4.79 -5.47
CA VAL A 86 12.03 -4.73 -4.05
C VAL A 86 12.54 -3.43 -3.42
N SER A 87 13.81 -3.11 -3.62
CA SER A 87 14.43 -1.91 -3.05
C SER A 87 13.81 -0.63 -3.61
N ALA A 88 13.51 -0.61 -4.91
CA ALA A 88 12.85 0.52 -5.58
C ALA A 88 11.41 0.72 -5.08
N LEU A 89 10.66 -0.35 -4.81
CA LEU A 89 9.31 -0.28 -4.24
C LEU A 89 9.32 0.20 -2.78
N LEU A 90 10.28 -0.27 -1.98
CA LEU A 90 10.35 0.07 -0.55
C LEU A 90 10.94 1.47 -0.30
N ALA A 91 11.72 2.02 -1.22
CA ALA A 91 12.37 3.33 -1.07
C ALA A 91 11.37 4.49 -0.83
N PRO A 92 10.35 4.72 -1.67
CA PRO A 92 9.38 5.79 -1.44
C PRO A 92 8.60 5.59 -0.13
N PHE A 93 8.31 4.34 0.23
CA PHE A 93 7.64 4.06 1.50
C PHE A 93 8.54 4.33 2.72
N SER A 94 9.83 4.03 2.62
CA SER A 94 10.82 4.34 3.67
C SER A 94 10.99 5.85 3.86
N TYR A 95 10.99 6.59 2.76
CA TYR A 95 10.96 8.04 2.79
C TYR A 95 9.68 8.55 3.48
N LEU A 96 8.53 7.99 3.14
CA LEU A 96 7.25 8.37 3.74
C LEU A 96 7.22 8.11 5.26
N LEU A 97 7.68 6.94 5.69
CA LEU A 97 7.82 6.63 7.12
C LEU A 97 8.72 7.68 7.81
N SER A 98 9.87 8.00 7.20
CA SER A 98 10.80 9.00 7.74
C SER A 98 10.16 10.39 7.87
N LEU A 99 9.38 10.82 6.87
CA LEU A 99 8.67 12.10 6.87
C LEU A 99 7.66 12.20 8.03
N TYR A 100 6.95 11.10 8.31
CA TYR A 100 5.93 11.03 9.35
C TYR A 100 6.42 10.42 10.66
N HIS A 101 7.70 10.55 11.02
CA HIS A 101 8.25 9.99 12.26
C HIS A 101 7.47 10.40 13.53
N ARG A 102 6.88 11.60 13.54
CA ARG A 102 6.04 12.07 14.66
C ARG A 102 4.78 11.22 14.87
N ALA A 103 4.27 10.57 13.82
CA ALA A 103 3.12 9.67 13.90
C ALA A 103 3.40 8.42 14.76
N ARG A 104 4.67 8.06 15.02
CA ARG A 104 5.03 6.90 15.88
C ARG A 104 4.39 6.96 17.26
N ARG A 105 4.16 8.16 17.80
CA ARG A 105 3.62 8.34 19.16
C ARG A 105 2.14 7.94 19.26
N HIS A 106 1.42 7.97 18.13
CA HIS A 106 -0.02 7.79 18.10
C HIS A 106 -0.47 6.54 17.31
N MET A 107 0.42 5.92 16.54
CA MET A 107 0.09 4.76 15.71
C MET A 107 1.11 3.62 15.89
N PRO A 108 0.81 2.57 16.68
CA PRO A 108 1.73 1.43 16.85
C PRO A 108 2.04 0.70 15.53
N MET A 109 1.11 0.76 14.57
CA MET A 109 1.29 0.22 13.21
C MET A 109 2.49 0.84 12.48
N TYR A 110 2.85 2.09 12.76
CA TYR A 110 4.04 2.74 12.20
C TYR A 110 5.32 1.98 12.55
N THR A 111 5.49 1.59 13.82
CA THR A 111 6.69 0.89 14.30
C THR A 111 6.77 -0.50 13.69
N THR A 112 5.65 -1.22 13.63
CA THR A 112 5.57 -2.54 12.97
C THR A 112 5.96 -2.45 11.50
N LEU A 113 5.42 -1.48 10.76
CA LEU A 113 5.76 -1.27 9.34
C LEU A 113 7.23 -0.89 9.16
N SER A 114 7.79 -0.04 10.03
CA SER A 114 9.20 0.35 9.98
C SER A 114 10.13 -0.84 10.20
N ILE A 115 9.83 -1.69 11.19
CA ILE A 115 10.61 -2.91 11.45
C ILE A 115 10.50 -3.87 10.27
N LEU A 116 9.30 -4.04 9.71
CA LEU A 116 9.08 -4.93 8.58
C LEU A 116 9.86 -4.48 7.34
N VAL A 117 9.84 -3.19 7.01
CA VAL A 117 10.63 -2.61 5.92
C VAL A 117 12.13 -2.81 6.15
N LEU A 118 12.61 -2.57 7.37
CA LEU A 118 14.02 -2.77 7.72
C LEU A 118 14.44 -4.24 7.53
N VAL A 119 13.63 -5.19 8.04
CA VAL A 119 13.89 -6.62 7.87
C VAL A 119 13.93 -6.98 6.38
N MET A 120 12.99 -6.47 5.59
CA MET A 120 12.97 -6.75 4.15
C MET A 120 14.17 -6.18 3.41
N TYR A 121 14.64 -4.97 3.76
CA TYR A 121 15.88 -4.43 3.20
C TYR A 121 17.09 -5.30 3.55
N LEU A 122 17.21 -5.70 4.82
CA LEU A 122 18.33 -6.54 5.27
C LEU A 122 18.29 -7.91 4.56
N SER A 123 17.13 -8.54 4.45
CA SER A 123 16.96 -9.80 3.72
C SER A 123 17.28 -9.64 2.23
N ALA A 124 16.75 -8.60 1.57
CA ALA A 124 17.01 -8.36 0.16
C ALA A 124 18.50 -8.08 -0.11
N SER A 125 19.13 -7.26 0.74
CA SER A 125 20.56 -6.92 0.65
C SER A 125 21.44 -8.15 0.88
N TYR A 126 21.09 -8.98 1.87
CA TYR A 126 21.79 -10.23 2.16
C TYR A 126 21.73 -11.18 0.97
N ILE A 127 20.53 -11.45 0.43
CA ILE A 127 20.36 -12.34 -0.72
C ILE A 127 21.10 -11.78 -1.94
N PHE A 128 21.03 -10.47 -2.18
CA PHE A 128 21.70 -9.82 -3.31
C PHE A 128 23.22 -9.91 -3.21
N ALA A 129 23.79 -9.62 -2.04
CA ALA A 129 25.22 -9.74 -1.79
C ALA A 129 25.69 -11.20 -1.98
N TYR A 130 24.92 -12.14 -1.45
CA TYR A 130 25.25 -13.56 -1.55
C TYR A 130 25.17 -14.07 -3.00
N ASP A 131 24.20 -13.61 -3.79
CA ASP A 131 24.05 -13.90 -5.23
C ASP A 131 25.27 -13.40 -6.01
N ARG A 132 25.74 -12.18 -5.71
CA ARG A 132 26.90 -11.57 -6.38
C ARG A 132 28.22 -12.25 -6.07
N MET A 133 28.37 -12.83 -4.90
CA MET A 133 29.58 -13.55 -4.53
C MET A 133 29.69 -14.93 -5.20
N GLN A 134 28.72 -15.32 -6.06
CA GLN A 134 28.62 -16.65 -6.67
C GLN A 134 28.70 -17.80 -5.64
N ALA A 135 28.40 -17.49 -4.37
CA ALA A 135 28.48 -18.44 -3.27
C ALA A 135 27.25 -19.38 -3.22
N ILE A 136 26.26 -19.15 -4.09
CA ILE A 136 24.97 -19.81 -4.02
C ILE A 136 24.92 -21.03 -4.93
N LYS A 137 24.78 -22.20 -4.31
CA LYS A 137 24.59 -23.48 -5.02
C LYS A 137 23.12 -23.77 -5.38
N ASN A 138 22.17 -22.96 -4.90
CA ASN A 138 20.74 -23.20 -5.03
C ASN A 138 20.00 -21.96 -5.57
N GLU A 139 19.97 -21.81 -6.89
CA GLU A 139 19.26 -20.71 -7.57
C GLU A 139 17.75 -20.72 -7.31
N GLY A 140 17.15 -21.91 -7.15
CA GLY A 140 15.72 -22.06 -6.88
C GLY A 140 15.32 -21.38 -5.57
N PHE A 141 16.13 -21.57 -4.51
CA PHE A 141 15.90 -20.91 -3.22
C PHE A 141 15.96 -19.38 -3.32
N ILE A 142 16.94 -18.83 -4.05
CA ILE A 142 17.05 -17.38 -4.27
C ILE A 142 15.80 -16.88 -4.98
N ARG A 143 15.44 -17.52 -6.10
CA ARG A 143 14.30 -17.10 -6.90
C ARG A 143 13.01 -17.09 -6.07
N THR A 144 12.73 -18.16 -5.33
CA THR A 144 11.53 -18.24 -4.49
C THR A 144 11.56 -17.19 -3.38
N SER A 145 12.69 -17.01 -2.70
CA SER A 145 12.84 -16.03 -1.62
C SER A 145 12.71 -14.60 -2.11
N SER A 146 13.34 -14.26 -3.24
CA SER A 146 13.22 -12.96 -3.89
C SER A 146 11.78 -12.67 -4.32
N LEU A 147 11.08 -13.68 -4.87
CA LEU A 147 9.66 -13.54 -5.24
C LEU A 147 8.78 -13.28 -4.02
N LEU A 148 9.00 -14.00 -2.92
CA LEU A 148 8.28 -13.78 -1.67
C LEU A 148 8.52 -12.38 -1.10
N LEU A 149 9.78 -11.90 -1.13
CA LEU A 149 10.11 -10.53 -0.75
C LEU A 149 9.45 -9.51 -1.68
N TYR A 150 9.37 -9.77 -2.98
CA TYR A 150 8.69 -8.91 -3.94
C TYR A 150 7.19 -8.80 -3.66
N VAL A 151 6.51 -9.93 -3.48
CA VAL A 151 5.09 -9.94 -3.11
C VAL A 151 4.87 -9.23 -1.76
N GLY A 152 5.73 -9.47 -0.78
CA GLY A 152 5.69 -8.76 0.49
C GLY A 152 5.86 -7.24 0.35
N ALA A 153 6.79 -6.80 -0.51
CA ALA A 153 7.04 -5.38 -0.76
C ALA A 153 5.84 -4.71 -1.41
N ILE A 154 5.19 -5.38 -2.36
CA ILE A 154 3.95 -4.91 -2.99
C ILE A 154 2.85 -4.71 -1.95
N VAL A 155 2.66 -5.68 -1.05
CA VAL A 155 1.64 -5.59 0.01
C VAL A 155 1.94 -4.42 0.96
N ILE A 156 3.19 -4.28 1.40
CA ILE A 156 3.61 -3.17 2.27
C ILE A 156 3.41 -1.84 1.57
N TRP A 157 3.74 -1.74 0.29
CA TRP A 157 3.58 -0.51 -0.46
C TRP A 157 2.11 -0.10 -0.58
N TYR A 158 1.19 -1.05 -0.86
CA TYR A 158 -0.25 -0.78 -0.81
C TYR A 158 -0.70 -0.29 0.57
N ILE A 159 -0.27 -0.95 1.64
CA ILE A 159 -0.54 -0.52 3.02
C ILE A 159 0.02 0.88 3.27
N GLY A 160 1.19 1.19 2.70
CA GLY A 160 1.82 2.50 2.77
C GLY A 160 1.01 3.60 2.12
N LEU A 161 0.44 3.36 0.93
CA LEU A 161 -0.47 4.30 0.27
C LEU A 161 -1.74 4.55 1.11
N VAL A 162 -2.31 3.48 1.69
CA VAL A 162 -3.45 3.61 2.61
C VAL A 162 -3.06 4.43 3.84
N PHE A 163 -1.86 4.19 4.39
CA PHE A 163 -1.35 4.87 5.58
C PHE A 163 -1.12 6.36 5.32
N GLU A 164 -0.46 6.71 4.21
CA GLU A 164 -0.27 8.09 3.77
C GLU A 164 -1.60 8.85 3.69
N ARG A 165 -2.59 8.26 3.00
CA ARG A 165 -3.90 8.90 2.80
C ARG A 165 -4.64 9.12 4.12
N ARG A 166 -4.49 8.21 5.08
CA ARG A 166 -5.04 8.39 6.44
C ARG A 166 -4.38 9.52 7.21
N LEU A 167 -3.07 9.71 7.02
CA LEU A 167 -2.34 10.78 7.69
C LEU A 167 -2.61 12.16 7.06
N ILE A 168 -2.73 12.22 5.73
CA ILE A 168 -2.96 13.49 5.00
C ILE A 168 -4.42 13.93 5.10
N ARG A 169 -5.38 12.99 5.11
CA ARG A 169 -6.82 13.28 5.23
C ARG A 169 -7.40 12.57 6.44
N PRO A 170 -7.13 13.06 7.68
CA PRO A 170 -7.83 12.55 8.84
C PRO A 170 -9.34 12.73 8.61
N PRO A 171 -10.17 11.73 8.96
CA PRO A 171 -11.63 11.87 8.86
C PRO A 171 -12.02 13.13 9.64
N ALA A 172 -12.80 14.02 9.00
CA ALA A 172 -13.15 15.35 9.50
C ALA A 172 -13.32 15.33 11.02
N ASP A 173 -12.32 15.90 11.71
CA ASP A 173 -12.22 15.87 13.15
C ASP A 173 -13.41 16.61 13.74
N GLU A 174 -13.90 16.17 14.91
CA GLU A 174 -14.94 16.90 15.65
C GLU A 174 -14.53 18.35 15.90
N GLY A 175 -13.23 18.67 15.82
CA GLY A 175 -12.68 20.02 15.84
C GLY A 175 -13.17 20.94 14.71
N SER A 176 -13.29 20.48 13.46
CA SER A 176 -13.83 21.32 12.37
C SER A 176 -15.34 21.50 12.52
N MET A 177 -16.07 20.47 12.95
CA MET A 177 -17.48 20.61 13.30
C MET A 177 -17.72 21.49 14.54
N ARG A 178 -16.78 21.52 15.50
CA ARG A 178 -16.83 22.44 16.65
C ARG A 178 -16.51 23.86 16.25
N ALA A 179 -15.53 24.08 15.36
CA ALA A 179 -15.22 25.39 14.82
C ALA A 179 -16.40 25.95 14.00
N ASP A 180 -17.01 25.13 13.14
CA ASP A 180 -18.19 25.52 12.36
C ASP A 180 -19.41 25.77 13.26
N LYS A 181 -19.61 24.97 14.31
CA LYS A 181 -20.67 25.21 15.31
C LYS A 181 -20.42 26.49 16.11
N MET A 182 -19.19 26.77 16.51
CA MET A 182 -18.84 28.01 17.20
C MET A 182 -19.03 29.23 16.29
N ALA A 183 -18.66 29.12 15.01
CA ALA A 183 -18.89 30.17 14.03
C ALA A 183 -20.39 30.43 13.81
N ALA A 184 -21.21 29.38 13.72
CA ALA A 184 -22.66 29.50 13.61
C ALA A 184 -23.29 30.12 14.87
N GLN A 185 -22.87 29.72 16.08
CA GLN A 185 -23.35 30.29 17.34
C GLN A 185 -23.01 31.77 17.51
N LEU A 186 -21.85 32.20 17.00
CA LEU A 186 -21.46 33.62 17.02
C LEU A 186 -22.27 34.47 16.02
N GLN A 187 -22.78 33.88 14.94
CA GLN A 187 -23.67 34.57 14.00
C GLN A 187 -25.10 34.70 14.53
N GLU A 188 -25.61 33.68 15.23
CA GLU A 188 -26.96 33.71 15.81
C GLU A 188 -27.04 34.57 17.09
N GLY A 189 -25.97 34.65 17.89
CA GLY A 189 -25.93 35.48 19.11
C GLY A 189 -25.63 36.97 18.88
N GLY A 190 -25.43 37.39 17.63
CA GLY A 190 -25.15 38.78 17.23
C GLY A 190 -26.36 39.55 16.69
N GLN A 191 -27.56 38.96 16.72
CA GLN A 191 -28.84 39.62 16.44
C GLN A 191 -29.59 39.89 17.75
#